data_AF-A0A4Y7WIJ1-F1
#
_entry.id   AF-A0A4Y7WIJ1-F1
#
_cell.length_a   1.000
_cell.length_b   1.000
_cell.length_c   1.000
_cell.angle_alpha   90.00
_cell.angle_beta   90.00
_cell.angle_gamma   90.00
#
_symmetry.space_group_name_H-M   'P 1'
#
loop_
_entity.id
_entity.type
_entity.pdbx_description
1 polymer ?
#
loop_
_entity_poly.entity_id
_entity_poly.type
_entity_poly.pdbx_seq_one_letter_code
_entity_poly.pdbx_strand_id
1 'polypeptide(L)'
;MYIVMNELHVSPEKKKMLHQRFGKASTNMANVKGCLEFMFLSNEQDDKKEIVFTKWASKEDYQNWLSSESFAKAHRNSASSEEQKPTANANELHTYELIHHFQGE
;
A
#
# COMPACT_ATOMS: atom_id res chain seq x y z
N MET A 1 1.86 -15.34 -9.51
CA MET A 1 1.33 -14.10 -8.87
C MET A 1 2.21 -13.75 -7.68
N TYR A 2 2.30 -12.46 -7.36
CA TYR A 2 3.18 -11.96 -6.29
C TYR A 2 2.38 -11.11 -5.31
N ILE A 3 2.56 -11.34 -4.02
CA ILE A 3 1.87 -10.62 -2.95
C ILE A 3 2.86 -9.74 -2.21
N VAL A 4 2.46 -8.53 -1.90
CA VAL A 4 3.21 -7.61 -1.05
C VAL A 4 2.30 -7.09 0.05
N MET A 5 2.72 -7.29 1.28
CA MET A 5 2.10 -6.75 2.49
C MET A 5 3.07 -5.77 3.12
N ASN A 6 2.77 -4.48 3.02
CA ASN A 6 3.54 -3.43 3.67
C ASN A 6 2.87 -3.09 5.00
N GLU A 7 3.46 -3.55 6.10
CA GLU A 7 3.03 -3.19 7.45
C GLU A 7 3.52 -1.78 7.75
N LEU A 8 2.60 -0.88 8.08
CA LEU A 8 2.86 0.50 8.43
C LEU A 8 2.69 0.67 9.94
N HIS A 9 3.71 1.20 10.61
CA HIS A 9 3.60 1.60 12.01
C HIS A 9 3.21 3.06 12.09
N VAL A 10 1.98 3.35 12.51
CA VAL A 10 1.40 4.70 12.54
C VAL A 10 1.04 5.07 13.98
N SER A 11 1.23 6.34 14.36
CA SER A 11 0.72 6.80 15.66
C SER A 11 -0.81 6.94 15.61
N PRO A 12 -1.53 6.73 16.73
CA PRO A 12 -3.00 6.81 16.74
C PRO A 12 -3.54 8.12 16.18
N GLU A 13 -2.87 9.25 16.45
CA GLU A 13 -3.21 10.58 15.94
C GLU A 13 -3.16 10.68 14.41
N LYS A 14 -2.26 9.94 13.76
CA LYS A 14 -2.06 9.96 12.31
C LYS A 14 -2.88 8.89 11.57
N LYS A 15 -3.44 7.92 12.27
CA LYS A 15 -4.23 6.81 11.69
C LYS A 15 -5.41 7.32 10.85
N LYS A 16 -6.18 8.27 11.38
CA LYS A 16 -7.32 8.85 10.65
C LYS A 16 -6.91 9.56 9.35
N MET A 17 -5.78 10.27 9.37
CA MET A 17 -5.22 10.90 8.18
C MET A 17 -4.75 9.85 7.15
N LEU A 18 -4.12 8.76 7.63
CA LEU A 18 -3.68 7.66 6.78
C LEU A 18 -4.86 6.99 6.06
N HIS A 19 -5.94 6.71 6.79
CA HIS A 19 -7.19 6.14 6.25
C HIS A 19 -7.79 7.01 5.12
N GLN A 20 -7.83 8.33 5.33
CA GLN A 20 -8.31 9.27 4.30
C GLN A 20 -7.41 9.31 3.06
N ARG A 21 -6.09 9.26 3.23
CA ARG A 21 -5.12 9.24 2.11
C ARG A 21 -5.26 7.97 1.28
N PHE A 22 -5.34 6.81 1.93
CA PHE A 22 -5.47 5.53 1.23
C PHE A 22 -6.85 5.31 0.58
N GLY A 23 -7.91 5.90 1.14
CA GLY A 23 -9.22 5.94 0.47
C GLY A 23 -9.19 6.63 -0.91
N LYS A 24 -8.29 7.60 -1.11
CA LYS A 24 -8.08 8.27 -2.41
C LYS A 24 -7.07 7.52 -3.30
N ALA A 25 -6.14 6.77 -2.70
CA ALA A 25 -5.09 6.05 -3.41
C ALA A 25 -5.60 4.78 -4.13
N SER A 26 -6.68 4.16 -3.62
CA SER A 26 -7.28 2.96 -4.22
C SER A 26 -7.62 3.14 -5.71
N THR A 27 -8.12 4.31 -6.10
CA THR A 27 -8.47 4.63 -7.50
C THR A 27 -7.26 4.69 -8.42
N ASN A 28 -6.09 5.06 -7.91
CA ASN A 28 -4.86 5.14 -8.71
C ASN A 28 -4.29 3.76 -9.02
N MET A 29 -4.40 2.83 -8.06
CA MET A 29 -3.90 1.46 -8.20
C MET A 29 -4.66 0.66 -9.26
N ALA A 30 -5.94 0.97 -9.48
CA ALA A 30 -6.74 0.33 -10.54
C ALA A 30 -6.17 0.52 -11.96
N ASN A 31 -5.40 1.59 -12.18
CA ASN A 31 -4.78 1.88 -13.48
C ASN A 31 -3.34 1.36 -13.60
N VAL A 32 -2.81 0.71 -12.55
CA VAL A 32 -1.45 0.19 -12.55
C VAL A 32 -1.44 -1.17 -13.25
N LYS A 33 -0.69 -1.25 -14.36
CA LYS A 33 -0.50 -2.49 -15.10
C LYS A 33 0.04 -3.59 -14.17
N GLY A 34 -0.62 -4.75 -14.19
CA GLY A 34 -0.22 -5.92 -13.41
C GLY A 34 -0.63 -5.89 -11.94
N CYS A 35 -1.19 -4.79 -11.42
CA CYS A 35 -1.86 -4.78 -10.13
C CYS A 35 -3.24 -5.43 -10.27
N LEU A 36 -3.45 -6.53 -9.56
CA LEU A 36 -4.70 -7.31 -9.59
C LEU A 36 -5.63 -6.92 -8.44
N GLU A 37 -5.05 -6.54 -7.30
CA GLU A 37 -5.83 -6.22 -6.09
C GLU A 37 -5.05 -5.26 -5.20
N PHE A 38 -5.77 -4.31 -4.61
CA PHE A 38 -5.25 -3.39 -3.60
C PHE A 38 -6.23 -3.37 -2.42
N MET A 39 -5.72 -3.61 -1.22
CA MET A 39 -6.50 -3.47 0.01
C MET A 39 -5.69 -2.68 1.04
N PHE A 40 -6.39 -1.86 1.81
CA PHE A 40 -5.83 -1.20 2.97
C PHE A 40 -6.57 -1.72 4.21
N LEU A 41 -5.82 -2.35 5.12
CA LEU A 41 -6.35 -3.12 6.24
C LEU A 41 -5.94 -2.46 7.55
N SER A 42 -6.90 -2.23 8.43
CA SER A 42 -6.63 -1.86 9.82
C SER A 42 -6.43 -3.12 10.65
N ASN A 43 -5.39 -3.14 11.48
CA ASN A 43 -5.20 -4.21 12.44
C ASN A 43 -6.23 -4.07 13.58
N GLU A 44 -6.84 -5.18 13.99
CA GLU A 44 -7.84 -5.21 15.07
C GLU A 44 -7.23 -5.29 16.47
N GLN A 45 -6.02 -5.83 16.58
CA GLN A 45 -5.33 -6.08 17.85
C GLN A 45 -4.32 -4.99 18.21
N ASP A 46 -3.77 -4.30 17.21
CA ASP A 46 -2.79 -3.23 17.38
C ASP A 46 -3.19 -1.98 16.59
N ASP A 47 -3.65 -0.95 17.29
CA ASP A 47 -4.12 0.29 16.69
C ASP A 47 -3.01 1.12 16.02
N LYS A 48 -1.75 0.73 16.19
CA LYS A 48 -0.58 1.36 15.57
C LYS A 48 -0.16 0.66 14.29
N LYS A 49 -0.82 -0.43 13.89
CA LYS A 49 -0.47 -1.21 12.70
C LYS A 49 -1.56 -1.16 11.66
N GLU A 50 -1.14 -0.88 10.43
CA GLU A 50 -1.99 -0.93 9.24
C GLU A 50 -1.25 -1.71 8.15
N ILE A 51 -1.97 -2.40 7.28
CA ILE A 51 -1.36 -3.18 6.20
C ILE A 51 -1.84 -2.65 4.87
N VAL A 52 -0.89 -2.32 3.99
CA VAL A 52 -1.16 -2.14 2.56
C VAL A 52 -0.90 -3.47 1.89
N PHE A 53 -1.96 -4.12 1.43
CA PHE A 53 -1.92 -5.37 0.70
C PHE A 53 -2.03 -5.09 -0.80
N THR A 54 -1.14 -5.69 -1.59
CA THR A 54 -1.22 -5.65 -3.05
C THR A 54 -0.96 -7.03 -3.65
N LYS A 55 -1.79 -7.40 -4.63
CA LYS A 55 -1.64 -8.62 -5.43
C LYS A 55 -1.23 -8.23 -6.85
N TRP A 56 -0.23 -8.93 -7.37
CA TRP A 56 0.36 -8.66 -8.67
C TRP A 56 0.34 -9.89 -9.56
N ALA A 57 0.20 -9.67 -10.87
CA ALA A 57 0.29 -10.73 -11.88
C ALA A 57 1.66 -11.43 -11.82
N SER A 58 2.73 -10.64 -11.69
CA SER A 58 4.10 -11.14 -11.52
C SER A 58 4.92 -10.28 -10.54
N LYS A 59 6.09 -10.80 -10.12
CA LYS A 59 7.08 -10.02 -9.36
C LYS A 59 7.63 -8.86 -10.19
N GLU A 60 7.78 -9.06 -11.50
CA GLU A 60 8.27 -8.04 -12.43
C GLU A 60 7.33 -6.84 -12.51
N ASP A 61 6.01 -7.07 -12.57
CA ASP A 61 5.02 -5.98 -12.56
C ASP A 61 5.12 -5.11 -11.30
N TYR A 62 5.35 -5.73 -10.14
CA TYR A 62 5.60 -5.00 -8.89
C TYR A 62 6.89 -4.15 -8.96
N GLN A 63 7.99 -4.71 -9.46
CA GLN A 63 9.26 -3.98 -9.60
C GLN A 63 9.16 -2.82 -10.61
N ASN A 64 8.43 -3.03 -11.71
CA ASN A 64 8.12 -2.00 -12.69
C ASN A 64 7.28 -0.88 -12.06
N TRP A 65 6.29 -1.24 -11.24
CA TRP A 65 5.50 -0.25 -10.49
C TRP A 65 6.37 0.56 -9.52
N LEU A 66 7.24 -0.08 -8.72
CA LEU A 66 8.15 0.62 -7.80
C LEU A 66 9.02 1.66 -8.52
N SER A 67 9.38 1.40 -9.78
CA SER A 67 10.20 2.28 -10.61
C SER A 67 9.39 3.30 -11.42
N SER A 68 8.05 3.27 -11.31
CA SER A 68 7.16 4.06 -12.15
C SER A 68 6.88 5.46 -11.59
N GLU A 69 6.45 6.37 -12.47
CA GLU A 69 5.92 7.66 -12.04
C GLU A 69 4.64 7.54 -11.20
N SER A 70 3.85 6.47 -11.37
CA SER A 70 2.65 6.24 -10.58
C SER A 70 3.00 6.04 -9.10
N PHE A 71 4.02 5.21 -8.83
CA PHE A 71 4.57 5.03 -7.48
C PHE A 71 5.11 6.35 -6.93
N ALA A 72 5.88 7.08 -7.74
CA ALA A 72 6.39 8.39 -7.35
C ALA A 72 5.26 9.36 -7.02
N LYS A 73 4.18 9.43 -7.81
CA LYS A 73 3.02 10.31 -7.55
C LYS A 73 2.25 9.89 -6.30
N ALA A 74 2.09 8.59 -6.06
CA ALA A 74 1.43 8.06 -4.86
C ALA A 74 2.19 8.35 -3.57
N HIS A 75 3.53 8.43 -3.64
CA HIS A 75 4.41 8.68 -2.50
C HIS A 75 4.98 10.11 -2.46
N ARG A 76 4.69 10.93 -3.48
CA ARG A 76 5.04 12.35 -3.52
C ARG A 76 3.96 13.11 -2.76
N ASN A 77 4.24 13.39 -1.48
CA ASN A 77 3.47 14.36 -0.71
C ASN A 77 3.40 15.67 -1.51
N SER A 78 2.19 16.21 -1.70
CA SER A 78 1.98 17.53 -2.27
C SER A 78 2.89 18.54 -1.58
N ALA A 79 3.77 19.18 -2.34
CA ALA A 79 4.90 19.97 -1.86
C ALA A 79 4.52 21.36 -1.29
N SER A 80 3.48 21.45 -0.46
CA SER A 80 3.14 22.69 0.24
C SER A 80 2.79 22.40 1.70
N SER A 81 3.62 22.97 2.58
CA SER A 81 3.46 23.13 4.04
C SER A 81 3.67 21.88 4.89
N GLU A 82 4.72 21.91 5.74
CA GLU A 82 5.02 21.18 7.02
C GLU A 82 4.59 19.70 7.25
N GLU A 83 3.89 19.04 6.33
CA GLU A 83 3.47 17.63 6.34
C GLU A 83 4.52 16.71 5.67
N GLN A 84 5.79 17.09 5.76
CA GLN A 84 6.91 16.33 5.18
C GLN A 84 7.23 15.03 5.94
N LYS A 85 6.58 14.78 7.08
CA LYS A 85 6.83 13.56 7.84
C LYS A 85 6.02 12.41 7.23
N PRO A 86 6.64 11.24 7.00
CA PRO A 86 5.88 10.05 6.64
C PRO A 86 4.79 9.83 7.69
N THR A 87 3.59 9.50 7.20
CA THR A 87 2.43 9.29 8.07
C THR A 87 2.66 8.06 8.96
N ALA A 88 3.38 7.07 8.44
CA ALA A 88 3.97 5.98 9.21
C ALA A 88 5.36 6.36 9.74
N ASN A 89 5.67 5.93 10.97
CA ASN A 89 6.96 6.12 11.62
C ASN A 89 7.99 5.08 11.17
N ALA A 90 7.53 3.89 10.78
CA ALA A 90 8.31 2.81 10.21
C ALA A 90 7.43 1.96 9.30
N ASN A 91 8.05 1.15 8.45
CA ASN A 91 7.34 0.12 7.71
C ASN A 91 8.16 -1.16 7.61
N GLU A 92 7.47 -2.29 7.48
CA GLU A 92 8.07 -3.61 7.25
C GLU A 92 7.41 -4.23 6.01
N LEU A 93 8.25 -4.69 5.07
CA LEU A 93 7.78 -5.25 3.81
C LEU A 93 7.85 -6.77 3.86
N HIS A 94 6.69 -7.41 3.71
CA HIS A 94 6.60 -8.86 3.56
C HIS A 94 6.16 -9.20 2.15
N THR A 95 6.90 -10.09 1.50
CA THR A 95 6.61 -10.49 0.11
C THR A 95 6.47 -11.99 -0.01
N TYR A 96 5.54 -12.40 -0.88
CA TYR A 96 5.18 -13.81 -1.01
C TYR A 96 4.95 -14.18 -2.48
N GLU A 97 5.32 -15.40 -2.83
CA GLU A 97 4.83 -16.06 -4.03
C GLU A 97 3.51 -16.75 -3.71
N LEU A 98 2.48 -16.49 -4.51
CA LEU A 98 1.18 -17.11 -4.32
C LEU A 98 1.20 -18.52 -4.92
N ILE A 99 1.31 -19.54 -4.07
CA ILE A 99 1.35 -20.95 -4.49
C ILE A 99 -0.05 -21.50 -4.79
N HIS A 100 -1.04 -21.15 -3.94
CA HIS A 100 -2.42 -21.57 -4.09
C HIS A 100 -3.37 -20.42 -3.76
N HIS A 101 -4.46 -20.29 -4.50
CA HIS A 101 -5.59 -19.46 -4.12
C HIS A 101 -6.88 -20.06 -4.64
N PHE A 102 -7.97 -19.81 -3.93
CA PHE A 102 -9.31 -20.00 -4.44
C PHE A 102 -9.82 -18.63 -4.91
N GLN A 103 -10.51 -18.61 -6.04
CA GLN A 103 -11.25 -17.44 -6.48
C GLN A 103 -12.72 -17.87 -6.54
N GLY A 104 -13.53 -17.29 -5.65
CA GLY A 104 -14.97 -17.51 -5.70
C GLY A 104 -15.57 -16.99 -7.01
N GLU A 105 -16.69 -17.58 -7.41
CA GLU A 105 -17.50 -17.12 -8.54
C GLU A 105 -18.09 -15.73 -8.30
#